data_AF-A0A7C2YIU4-F1
#
_entry.id   AF-A0A7C2YIU4-F1
#
_cell.length_a   1.000
_cell.length_b   1.000
_cell.length_c   1.000
_cell.angle_alpha   90.00
_cell.angle_beta   90.00
_cell.angle_gamma   90.00
#
_symmetry.space_group_name_H-M   'P 1'
#
loop_
_entity.id
_entity.type
_entity.pdbx_description
1 polymer ?
#
loop_
_entity_poly.entity_id
_entity_poly.type
_entity_poly.pdbx_seq_one_letter_code
_entity_poly.pdbx_strand_id
1 'polypeptide(L)'
;MLIIDAALSDADVLEPLKKWANTRSIREVRPYEVVKDDRVPVLLRELNSPTFITMDEAGFWHRHLCSPVYCIFYFALSEHQQDLIPFLLRKLFRLSEFKTKAVRMGKVARISLANIKYYQAGDNKLHVLAWPKK
;
A
#
# COMPACT_ATOMS: atom_id res chain seq x y z
N MET A 1 5.67 1.65 9.29
CA MET A 1 4.35 2.28 9.55
C MET A 1 3.51 2.11 8.30
N LEU A 2 2.24 1.78 8.47
CA LEU A 2 1.26 1.73 7.40
C LEU A 2 0.46 3.02 7.39
N ILE A 3 0.27 3.61 6.22
CA ILE A 3 -0.53 4.82 6.03
C ILE A 3 -1.72 4.45 5.16
N ILE A 4 -2.92 4.68 5.67
CA ILE A 4 -4.18 4.33 5.01
C ILE A 4 -4.71 5.57 4.30
N ASP A 5 -5.08 5.42 3.04
CA ASP A 5 -5.77 6.44 2.27
C ASP A 5 -7.07 6.90 2.97
N ALA A 6 -7.41 8.17 2.80
CA ALA A 6 -8.65 8.76 3.27
C ALA A 6 -9.89 8.06 2.68
N ALA A 7 -9.80 7.51 1.46
CA ALA A 7 -10.91 6.82 0.82
C ALA A 7 -11.27 5.45 1.45
N LEU A 8 -10.42 4.90 2.33
CA LEU A 8 -10.64 3.58 2.93
C LEU A 8 -11.42 3.66 4.25
N SER A 9 -12.24 2.64 4.49
CA SER A 9 -13.09 2.47 5.66
C SER A 9 -12.27 2.30 6.94
N ASP A 10 -12.57 3.12 7.94
CA ASP A 10 -11.91 2.99 9.25
C ASP A 10 -12.30 1.66 9.93
N ALA A 11 -13.57 1.27 9.86
CA ALA A 11 -14.08 0.07 10.50
C ALA A 11 -13.56 -1.22 9.86
N ASP A 12 -13.48 -1.25 8.52
CA ASP A 12 -13.12 -2.47 7.78
C ASP A 12 -11.62 -2.59 7.50
N VAL A 13 -10.90 -1.46 7.49
CA VAL A 13 -9.47 -1.43 7.14
C VAL A 13 -8.61 -0.92 8.28
N LEU A 14 -8.82 0.32 8.74
CA LEU A 14 -7.92 0.97 9.70
C LEU A 14 -7.86 0.24 11.04
N GLU A 15 -9.03 0.03 11.66
CA GLU A 15 -9.12 -0.58 12.99
C GLU A 15 -8.65 -2.04 13.01
N PRO A 16 -8.99 -2.89 12.03
CA PRO A 16 -8.41 -4.23 11.91
C PRO A 16 -6.89 -4.22 11.72
N LEU A 17 -6.32 -3.25 11.00
CA LEU A 17 -4.87 -3.12 10.82
C LEU A 17 -4.16 -2.63 12.08
N LYS A 18 -4.74 -1.67 12.81
CA LYS A 18 -4.19 -1.16 14.10
C LYS A 18 -3.98 -2.26 15.13
N LYS A 19 -4.79 -3.33 15.09
CA LYS A 19 -4.65 -4.50 15.99
C LYS A 19 -3.32 -5.24 15.87
N TRP A 20 -2.58 -5.10 14.77
CA TRP A 20 -1.35 -5.88 14.54
C TRP A 20 -0.22 -5.13 13.82
N ALA A 21 -0.46 -3.90 13.37
CA ALA A 21 0.55 -3.05 12.74
C ALA A 21 0.40 -1.60 13.19
N ASN A 22 1.53 -0.90 13.32
CA ASN A 22 1.54 0.56 13.51
C ASN A 22 0.98 1.22 12.23
N THR A 23 -0.29 1.59 12.30
CA THR A 23 -1.13 2.02 11.18
C THR A 23 -1.81 3.33 11.54
N ARG A 24 -1.81 4.28 10.61
CA ARG A 24 -2.49 5.57 10.74
C ARG A 24 -3.23 5.93 9.47
N SER A 25 -4.33 6.67 9.58
CA SER A 25 -4.92 7.31 8.41
C SER A 25 -4.03 8.45 7.93
N ILE A 26 -4.02 8.74 6.62
CA ILE A 26 -3.36 9.93 6.08
C ILE A 26 -3.90 11.22 6.72
N ARG A 27 -5.18 11.22 7.12
CA ARG A 27 -5.82 12.31 7.87
C ARG A 27 -5.18 12.52 9.25
N GLU A 28 -4.78 11.46 9.94
CA GLU A 28 -4.10 11.57 11.24
C GLU A 28 -2.67 12.12 11.10
N VAL A 29 -2.03 11.91 9.94
CA VAL A 29 -0.67 12.43 9.65
C VAL A 29 -0.70 13.90 9.25
N ARG A 30 -1.78 14.35 8.61
CA ARG A 30 -2.01 15.74 8.17
C ARG A 30 -3.42 16.20 8.57
N PRO A 31 -3.67 16.44 9.87
CA PRO A 31 -5.03 16.68 10.39
C PRO A 31 -5.68 17.98 9.92
N TYR A 32 -4.89 18.93 9.41
CA TYR A 32 -5.36 20.26 9.01
C TYR A 32 -5.30 20.47 7.49
N GLU A 33 -5.12 19.40 6.72
CA GLU A 33 -4.91 19.50 5.28
C GLU A 33 -5.63 18.37 4.54
N VAL A 34 -6.34 18.74 3.47
CA VAL A 34 -6.80 17.76 2.49
C VAL A 34 -5.61 17.42 1.58
N VAL A 35 -5.04 16.24 1.80
CA VAL A 35 -3.94 15.73 0.97
C VAL A 35 -4.52 15.23 -0.35
N LYS A 36 -4.27 15.97 -1.42
CA LYS A 36 -4.57 15.54 -2.79
C LYS A 36 -3.59 14.45 -3.24
N ASP A 37 -4.01 13.63 -4.20
CA ASP A 37 -3.25 12.46 -4.66
C ASP A 37 -1.85 12.82 -5.18
N ASP A 38 -1.72 13.94 -5.90
CA ASP A 38 -0.46 14.47 -6.41
C ASP A 38 0.56 14.82 -5.31
N ARG A 39 0.07 15.13 -4.11
CA ARG A 39 0.90 15.45 -2.93
C ARG A 39 1.22 14.26 -2.05
N VAL A 40 0.52 13.14 -2.21
CA VAL A 40 0.78 11.92 -1.43
C VAL A 40 2.24 11.47 -1.56
N PRO A 41 2.86 11.37 -2.75
CA PRO A 41 4.27 10.97 -2.86
C PRO A 41 5.24 11.90 -2.12
N VAL A 42 4.96 13.21 -2.07
CA VAL A 42 5.77 14.19 -1.33
C VAL A 42 5.65 13.92 0.17
N LEU A 43 4.42 13.78 0.67
CA LEU A 43 4.16 13.44 2.06
C LEU A 43 4.85 12.14 2.47
N LEU A 44 4.80 11.09 1.64
CA LEU A 44 5.41 9.80 1.95
C LEU A 44 6.93 9.88 2.09
N ARG A 45 7.61 10.81 1.38
CA ARG A 45 9.07 11.03 1.52
C ARG A 45 9.46 11.67 2.84
N GLU A 46 8.55 12.41 3.47
CA GLU A 46 8.78 13.05 4.77
C GLU A 46 8.64 12.07 5.94
N LEU A 47 8.03 10.90 5.70
CA LEU A 47 7.84 9.87 6.71
C LEU A 47 8.98 8.84 6.69
N ASN A 48 9.24 8.21 7.84
CA ASN A 48 10.27 7.17 7.95
C ASN A 48 9.83 5.84 7.31
N SER A 49 10.06 5.74 6.00
CA SER A 49 9.86 4.53 5.20
C SER A 49 8.45 3.94 5.34
N PRO A 50 7.40 4.72 5.01
CA PRO A 50 6.01 4.27 5.12
C PRO A 50 5.65 3.25 4.03
N THR A 51 4.58 2.50 4.29
CA THR A 51 3.85 1.76 3.25
C THR A 51 2.45 2.37 3.15
N PHE A 52 2.16 3.01 2.03
CA PHE A 52 0.85 3.59 1.75
C PHE A 52 -0.09 2.54 1.18
N ILE A 53 -1.35 2.53 1.63
CA ILE A 53 -2.38 1.58 1.22
C ILE A 53 -3.56 2.36 0.69
N THR A 54 -3.95 2.06 -0.56
CA THR A 54 -5.04 2.72 -1.28
C THR A 54 -5.80 1.74 -2.16
N MET A 55 -6.97 2.15 -2.64
CA MET A 55 -7.76 1.49 -3.69
C MET A 55 -7.95 2.39 -4.93
N ASP A 56 -7.28 3.53 -5.01
CA ASP A 56 -7.32 4.36 -6.21
C ASP A 56 -6.30 3.87 -7.26
N GLU A 57 -6.81 3.21 -8.29
CA GLU A 57 -5.99 2.70 -9.41
C GLU A 57 -5.42 3.83 -10.25
N ALA A 58 -6.23 4.86 -10.51
CA ALA A 58 -5.92 5.91 -11.47
C ALA A 58 -4.75 6.76 -10.98
N GLY A 59 -4.71 7.05 -9.67
CA GLY A 59 -3.67 7.85 -9.05
C GLY A 59 -2.36 7.10 -8.77
N PHE A 60 -2.41 5.82 -8.40
CA PHE A 60 -1.29 5.20 -7.66
C PHE A 60 -0.65 3.95 -8.28
N TRP A 61 -1.20 3.39 -9.37
CA TRP A 61 -0.59 2.24 -10.06
C TRP A 61 0.36 2.67 -11.20
N HIS A 62 1.40 3.44 -10.86
CA HIS A 62 2.35 3.94 -11.85
C HIS A 62 3.81 3.71 -11.45
N ARG A 63 4.63 3.35 -12.43
CA ARG A 63 6.06 3.09 -12.22
C ARG A 63 6.85 4.32 -11.74
N HIS A 64 6.48 5.52 -12.19
CA HIS A 64 7.16 6.75 -11.81
C HIS A 64 7.00 7.09 -10.32
N LEU A 65 6.05 6.45 -9.63
CA LEU A 65 5.83 6.59 -8.19
C LEU A 65 6.77 5.71 -7.37
N CYS A 66 7.57 4.82 -7.98
CA CYS A 66 8.58 4.05 -7.27
C CYS A 66 9.61 4.97 -6.61
N SER A 67 9.85 4.78 -5.32
CA SER A 67 10.80 5.57 -4.54
C SER A 67 11.48 4.70 -3.49
N PRO A 68 12.82 4.77 -3.32
CA PRO A 68 13.53 3.93 -2.36
C PRO A 68 13.16 4.23 -0.90
N VAL A 69 12.45 5.32 -0.63
CA VAL A 69 12.09 5.74 0.73
C VAL A 69 10.65 5.44 1.11
N TYR A 70 9.82 4.85 0.24
CA TYR A 70 8.48 4.40 0.62
C TYR A 70 8.03 3.20 -0.22
N CYS A 71 6.85 2.67 0.09
CA CYS A 71 6.16 1.67 -0.72
C CYS A 71 4.69 2.06 -0.88
N ILE A 72 4.09 1.75 -2.03
CA ILE A 72 2.67 1.97 -2.31
C ILE A 72 2.02 0.64 -2.65
N PHE A 73 0.93 0.33 -1.96
CA PHE A 73 0.07 -0.80 -2.23
C PHE A 73 -1.30 -0.30 -2.67
N TYR A 74 -1.60 -0.56 -3.93
CA TYR A 74 -2.92 -0.39 -4.50
C TYR A 74 -3.65 -1.74 -4.46
N PHE A 75 -4.82 -1.79 -3.82
CA PHE A 75 -5.68 -2.97 -3.78
C PHE A 75 -6.73 -2.87 -4.89
N ALA A 76 -6.64 -3.77 -5.87
CA ALA A 76 -7.59 -3.90 -6.97
C ALA A 76 -8.81 -4.72 -6.53
N LEU A 77 -9.63 -4.11 -5.67
CA LEU A 77 -10.84 -4.66 -5.07
C LEU A 77 -12.01 -3.71 -5.36
N SER A 78 -13.26 -4.18 -5.21
CA SER A 78 -14.42 -3.30 -5.19
C SER A 78 -14.62 -2.68 -3.80
N GLU A 79 -15.40 -1.60 -3.69
CA GLU A 79 -15.67 -0.94 -2.41
C GLU A 79 -16.26 -1.91 -1.36
N HIS A 80 -17.07 -2.87 -1.79
CA HIS A 80 -17.65 -3.90 -0.91
C HIS A 80 -16.66 -4.97 -0.42
N GLN A 81 -15.40 -4.91 -0.87
CA GLN A 81 -14.35 -5.87 -0.55
C GLN A 81 -13.22 -5.25 0.30
N GLN A 82 -13.41 -4.04 0.82
CA GLN A 82 -12.41 -3.36 1.65
C GLN A 82 -12.00 -4.17 2.88
N ASP A 83 -12.93 -4.91 3.47
CA ASP A 83 -12.73 -5.82 4.60
C ASP A 83 -11.69 -6.93 4.32
N LEU A 84 -11.40 -7.23 3.05
CA LEU A 84 -10.37 -8.18 2.66
C LEU A 84 -8.94 -7.62 2.75
N ILE A 85 -8.77 -6.29 2.77
CA ILE A 85 -7.45 -5.63 2.77
C ILE A 85 -6.57 -6.10 3.93
N PRO A 86 -7.04 -6.10 5.21
CA PRO A 86 -6.22 -6.59 6.32
C PRO A 86 -5.73 -8.02 6.15
N PHE A 87 -6.58 -8.91 5.63
CA PHE A 87 -6.24 -10.31 5.36
C PHE A 87 -5.21 -10.44 4.24
N LEU A 88 -5.45 -9.80 3.11
CA LEU A 88 -4.54 -9.82 1.96
C LEU A 88 -3.18 -9.21 2.30
N LEU A 89 -3.15 -8.15 3.12
CA LEU A 89 -1.92 -7.52 3.56
C LEU A 89 -1.09 -8.46 4.44
N ARG A 90 -1.72 -9.18 5.37
CA ARG A 90 -1.03 -10.23 6.16
C ARG A 90 -0.45 -11.32 5.26
N LYS A 91 -1.20 -11.75 4.24
CA LYS A 91 -0.73 -12.76 3.27
C LYS A 91 0.45 -12.22 2.45
N LEU A 92 0.37 -10.97 2.00
CA LEU A 92 1.42 -10.28 1.25
C LEU A 92 2.71 -10.21 2.06
N PHE A 93 2.64 -9.84 3.34
CA PHE A 93 3.81 -9.77 4.24
C PHE A 93 4.44 -11.12 4.58
N ARG A 94 3.90 -12.24 4.10
CA ARG A 94 4.56 -13.55 4.18
C ARG A 94 5.39 -13.89 2.96
N LEU A 95 5.21 -13.16 1.85
CA LEU A 95 5.98 -13.36 0.62
C LEU A 95 7.38 -12.75 0.75
N SER A 96 8.39 -13.43 0.21
CA SER A 96 9.79 -12.98 0.24
C SER A 96 9.95 -11.54 -0.25
N GLU A 97 9.18 -11.16 -1.26
CA GLU A 97 9.23 -9.86 -1.93
C GLU A 97 8.61 -8.74 -1.09
N PHE A 98 7.88 -9.05 -0.02
CA PHE A 98 7.20 -8.04 0.81
C PHE A 98 7.36 -8.27 2.32
N LYS A 99 8.15 -9.28 2.73
CA LYS A 99 8.27 -9.74 4.11
C LYS A 99 8.75 -8.67 5.07
N THR A 100 9.85 -8.00 4.74
CA THR A 100 10.47 -7.00 5.61
C THR A 100 10.22 -5.60 5.10
N LYS A 101 10.28 -4.62 6.01
CA LYS A 101 10.16 -3.20 5.65
C LYS A 101 11.19 -2.82 4.57
N ALA A 102 12.45 -3.23 4.76
CA ALA A 102 13.54 -2.96 3.82
C ALA A 102 13.24 -3.50 2.41
N VAL A 103 12.78 -4.75 2.29
CA VAL A 103 12.51 -5.38 0.98
C VAL A 103 11.26 -4.81 0.31
N ARG A 104 10.34 -4.18 1.05
CA ARG A 104 9.18 -3.49 0.49
C ARG A 104 9.50 -2.15 -0.14
N MET A 105 10.48 -1.42 0.37
CA MET A 105 10.76 -0.06 -0.11
C MET A 105 11.13 -0.07 -1.59
N GLY A 106 10.80 1.02 -2.29
CA GLY A 106 11.02 1.09 -3.74
C GLY A 106 9.89 0.49 -4.57
N LYS A 107 8.88 -0.14 -3.95
CA LYS A 107 7.84 -0.86 -4.69
C LYS A 107 6.54 -0.10 -4.76
N VAL A 108 5.94 -0.14 -5.95
CA VAL A 108 4.52 0.15 -6.18
C VAL A 108 3.91 -1.18 -6.57
N ALA A 109 2.94 -1.68 -5.81
CA ALA A 109 2.32 -2.98 -6.04
C ALA A 109 0.81 -2.85 -6.24
N ARG A 110 0.28 -3.61 -7.19
CA ARG A 110 -1.14 -3.87 -7.44
C ARG A 110 -1.48 -5.24 -6.88
N ILE A 111 -2.36 -5.28 -5.89
CA ILE A 111 -2.76 -6.48 -5.19
C ILE A 111 -4.20 -6.79 -5.55
N SER A 112 -4.44 -7.96 -6.15
CA SER A 112 -5.78 -8.45 -6.45
C SER A 112 -6.00 -9.82 -5.80
N LEU A 113 -7.23 -10.33 -5.85
CA LEU A 113 -7.52 -11.69 -5.42
C LEU A 113 -6.80 -12.76 -6.25
N ALA A 114 -6.49 -12.46 -7.52
CA ALA A 114 -5.87 -13.42 -8.44
C ALA A 114 -4.34 -13.44 -8.34
N ASN A 115 -3.72 -12.27 -8.35
CA ASN A 115 -2.26 -12.12 -8.38
C ASN A 115 -1.80 -10.80 -7.77
N ILE A 116 -0.50 -10.69 -7.59
CA ILE A 116 0.21 -9.46 -7.24
C ILE A 116 1.06 -9.06 -8.43
N LYS A 117 1.00 -7.78 -8.80
CA LYS A 117 1.91 -7.19 -9.78
C LYS A 117 2.68 -6.06 -9.10
N TYR A 118 3.95 -5.85 -9.42
CA TYR A 118 4.67 -4.71 -8.86
C TYR A 118 5.76 -4.16 -9.78
N TYR A 119 5.97 -2.85 -9.66
CA TYR A 119 7.16 -2.15 -10.14
C TYR A 119 8.14 -1.96 -8.99
N GLN A 120 9.43 -1.89 -9.31
CA GLN A 120 10.50 -1.66 -8.34
C GLN A 120 11.44 -0.55 -8.83
N ALA A 121 11.84 0.34 -7.92
CA ALA A 121 12.85 1.36 -8.19
C ALA A 121 14.15 0.73 -8.68
N GLY A 122 14.74 1.28 -9.73
CA GLY A 122 15.95 0.73 -10.37
C GLY A 122 15.70 -0.45 -11.30
N ASP A 123 14.45 -0.92 -11.44
CA ASP A 123 14.07 -1.95 -12.41
C ASP A 123 13.06 -1.41 -13.43
N ASN A 124 13.22 -1.82 -14.68
CA ASN A 124 12.32 -1.50 -15.80
C ASN A 124 11.22 -2.56 -16.01
N LYS A 125 11.25 -3.67 -15.27
CA LYS A 125 10.34 -4.80 -15.47
C LYS A 125 9.11 -4.72 -14.57
N LEU A 126 7.99 -5.21 -15.10
CA LEU A 126 6.81 -5.54 -14.32
C LEU A 126 6.99 -6.95 -13.75
N HIS A 127 6.94 -7.08 -12.43
CA HIS A 127 6.97 -8.38 -11.76
C HIS A 127 5.55 -8.88 -11.52
N VAL A 128 5.35 -10.19 -11.66
CA VAL A 128 4.06 -10.84 -11.42
C VAL A 128 4.26 -12.02 -10.49
N LEU A 129 3.51 -12.06 -9.39
CA LEU A 129 3.51 -13.15 -8.43
C LEU A 129 2.11 -13.77 -8.35
N ALA A 130 2.06 -15.09 -8.33
CA ALA A 130 0.87 -15.81 -7.93
C ALA A 130 0.78 -15.85 -6.40
N TRP A 131 -0.44 -15.86 -5.88
CA TRP A 131 -0.62 -16.22 -4.48
C TRP A 131 -0.18 -17.67 -4.24
N PRO A 132 0.50 -17.98 -3.12
CA PRO A 132 0.80 -19.36 -2.75
C PRO A 132 -0.49 -20.18 -2.70
N LYS A 133 -0.44 -21.40 -3.24
CA LYS A 133 -1.50 -22.39 -3.06
C LYS A 133 -1.57 -22.72 -1.56
N LYS A 134 -2.79 -22.82 -1.02
CA LYS A 134 -3.03 -23.20 0.37
C LYS A 134 -2.46 -24.57 0.66
#